data_AF-A0AAD5ZNR4-F1
#
_entry.id   AF-A0AAD5ZNR4-F1
#
_cell.length_a   1.000
_cell.length_b   1.000
_cell.length_c   1.000
_cell.angle_alpha   90.00
_cell.angle_beta   90.00
_cell.angle_gamma   90.00
#
_symmetry.space_group_name_H-M   'P 1'
#
loop_
_entity.id
_entity.type
_entity.pdbx_description
1 polymer ?
#
loop_
_entity_poly.entity_id
_entity_poly.type
_entity_poly.pdbx_seq_one_letter_code
_entity_poly.pdbx_strand_id
1 'polypeptide(L)'
;MFVESCTAAQNFSLPLVPPYFSKGQDFQKGVNFAVIGSTALSLDYLKQRNITVPPVDTSINVQLGWFNQFKTSLCNTTDSCKAYFRKSLFILGEFGGNDYTFVLSAGKSVREVNSYVPAVIKAIKGAAESLLKQGVQNIVIPGNLPTGCIPIMLTLYASTNKSDYDHLGCLKHYNTIGIYHNIKLHEAVFRLKIKYPKAKISYANYYEPVINFLKNPKKFGFTNGAPLRICCGGGGPYNYNLTATCGQPGVSACSNPSTYINWDGIHLTEAAYRIIAKGWLDGPYAYPPILSGCN
;
A
#
# COMPACT_ATOMS: atom_id res chain seq x y z
N MET A 1 1.13 -9.46 0.24
CA MET A 1 0.45 -10.32 -0.76
C MET A 1 -0.82 -10.86 -0.13
N PHE A 2 -1.97 -10.63 -0.74
CA PHE A 2 -3.24 -11.23 -0.32
C PHE A 2 -3.67 -12.22 -1.38
N VAL A 3 -4.11 -13.41 -1.01
CA VAL A 3 -4.72 -14.39 -1.93
C VAL A 3 -6.15 -14.59 -1.49
N GLU A 4 -7.13 -14.37 -2.36
CA GLU A 4 -8.55 -14.53 -2.02
C GLU A 4 -9.33 -15.13 -3.21
N SER A 5 -10.36 -15.96 -3.01
CA SER A 5 -11.13 -16.52 -4.13
C SER A 5 -12.04 -15.46 -4.79
N CYS A 6 -11.93 -15.31 -6.12
CA CYS A 6 -12.58 -14.33 -6.99
C CYS A 6 -14.07 -14.65 -7.27
N THR A 7 -14.82 -15.20 -6.31
CA THR A 7 -16.24 -15.53 -6.46
C THR A 7 -17.12 -14.51 -5.74
N ALA A 8 -17.91 -13.75 -6.51
CA ALA A 8 -19.16 -13.06 -6.17
C ALA A 8 -19.11 -11.63 -5.58
N ALA A 9 -18.80 -10.65 -6.43
CA ALA A 9 -19.10 -9.26 -6.12
C ALA A 9 -20.59 -8.97 -6.08
N GLN A 10 -21.09 -8.78 -4.85
CA GLN A 10 -22.09 -7.81 -4.40
C GLN A 10 -22.33 -8.15 -2.92
N ASN A 11 -22.06 -7.22 -2.00
CA ASN A 11 -22.15 -7.42 -0.54
C ASN A 11 -21.18 -8.43 0.08
N PHE A 12 -19.88 -8.34 -0.21
CA PHE A 12 -18.89 -9.26 0.36
C PHE A 12 -18.74 -9.14 1.89
N SER A 13 -19.57 -9.90 2.62
CA SER A 13 -19.29 -10.44 3.95
C SER A 13 -18.15 -11.48 3.88
N LEU A 14 -17.04 -11.12 3.22
CA LEU A 14 -15.85 -11.95 3.19
C LEU A 14 -15.22 -11.93 4.59
N PRO A 15 -14.79 -13.09 5.10
CA PRO A 15 -14.09 -13.13 6.38
C PRO A 15 -12.80 -12.32 6.28
N LEU A 16 -12.40 -11.70 7.40
CA LEU A 16 -11.10 -11.06 7.48
C LEU A 16 -10.02 -12.09 7.11
N VAL A 17 -9.15 -11.71 6.17
CA VAL A 17 -8.08 -12.58 5.70
C VAL A 17 -7.03 -12.75 6.81
N PRO A 18 -6.82 -13.97 7.33
CA PRO A 18 -5.92 -14.19 8.45
C PRO A 18 -4.45 -13.90 8.07
N PRO A 19 -3.65 -13.30 8.97
CA PRO A 19 -2.21 -13.17 8.78
C PRO A 19 -1.53 -14.55 8.70
N TYR A 20 -0.56 -14.70 7.79
CA TYR A 20 0.16 -15.95 7.53
C TYR A 20 0.77 -16.59 8.80
N PHE A 21 1.28 -15.78 9.73
CA PHE A 21 1.87 -16.28 10.98
C PHE A 21 0.85 -16.60 12.08
N SER A 22 -0.45 -16.48 11.81
CA SER A 22 -1.50 -16.82 12.77
C SER A 22 -1.67 -18.34 12.87
N LYS A 23 -1.77 -18.85 14.10
CA LYS A 23 -1.96 -20.28 14.36
C LYS A 23 -3.44 -20.67 14.26
N GLY A 24 -3.69 -21.91 13.83
CA GLY A 24 -5.03 -22.53 13.83
C GLY A 24 -6.06 -21.87 12.90
N GLN A 25 -5.60 -21.14 11.88
CA GLN A 25 -6.49 -20.48 10.92
C GLN A 25 -6.77 -21.37 9.71
N ASP A 26 -7.99 -21.24 9.17
CA ASP A 26 -8.32 -21.77 7.85
C ASP A 26 -7.95 -20.74 6.78
N PHE A 27 -6.96 -21.09 5.96
CA PHE A 27 -6.47 -20.24 4.88
C PHE A 27 -7.14 -20.51 3.53
N GLN A 28 -8.12 -21.42 3.44
CA GLN A 28 -8.78 -21.74 2.16
C GLN A 28 -9.48 -20.54 1.52
N LYS A 29 -9.97 -19.60 2.35
CA LYS A 29 -10.63 -18.37 1.90
C LYS A 29 -9.68 -17.19 1.74
N GLY A 30 -8.45 -17.32 2.22
CA GLY A 30 -7.37 -16.41 1.94
C GLY A 30 -6.30 -16.36 3.00
N VAL A 31 -5.19 -15.70 2.66
CA VAL A 31 -4.04 -15.50 3.54
C VAL A 31 -3.38 -14.14 3.29
N ASN A 32 -2.92 -13.49 4.37
CA ASN A 32 -2.24 -12.20 4.32
C ASN A 32 -0.76 -12.35 4.72
N PHE A 33 0.14 -12.13 3.76
CA PHE A 33 1.60 -12.15 3.98
C PHE A 33 2.21 -10.77 4.30
N ALA A 34 1.41 -9.70 4.34
CA ALA A 34 1.91 -8.36 4.57
C ALA A 34 2.47 -8.22 5.99
N VAL A 35 3.61 -7.52 6.10
CA VAL A 35 4.23 -7.16 7.38
C VAL A 35 4.49 -5.66 7.38
N ILE A 36 4.26 -5.02 8.52
CA ILE A 36 4.55 -3.60 8.69
C ILE A 36 6.03 -3.32 8.41
N GLY A 37 6.32 -2.22 7.71
CA GLY A 37 7.69 -1.84 7.37
C GLY A 37 8.33 -2.63 6.21
N SER A 38 7.62 -3.56 5.58
CA SER A 38 8.16 -4.30 4.44
C SER A 38 8.51 -3.41 3.25
N THR A 39 9.62 -3.75 2.58
CA THR A 39 10.19 -3.03 1.46
C THR A 39 10.04 -3.80 0.15
N ALA A 40 10.13 -3.11 -0.98
CA ALA A 40 10.31 -3.76 -2.28
C ALA A 40 11.75 -4.29 -2.43
N LEU A 41 12.72 -3.54 -1.93
CA LEU A 41 14.14 -3.87 -1.99
C LEU A 41 14.53 -4.78 -0.82
N SER A 42 15.54 -5.63 -1.01
CA SER A 42 16.03 -6.48 0.08
C SER A 42 16.74 -5.67 1.15
N LEU A 43 16.79 -6.24 2.36
CA LEU A 43 17.56 -5.68 3.47
C LEU A 43 19.03 -5.43 3.08
N ASP A 44 19.64 -6.39 2.40
CA ASP A 44 21.04 -6.29 1.94
C ASP A 44 21.25 -5.15 0.94
N TYR A 45 20.31 -4.94 0.02
CA TYR A 45 20.40 -3.87 -0.97
C TYR A 45 20.46 -2.49 -0.30
N LEU A 46 19.66 -2.29 0.75
CA LEU A 46 19.56 -1.06 1.52
C LEU A 46 20.78 -0.88 2.43
N LYS A 47 21.22 -1.94 3.14
CA LYS A 47 22.43 -1.91 3.98
C LYS A 47 23.69 -1.58 3.19
N GLN A 48 23.87 -2.16 2.00
CA GLN A 48 25.02 -1.85 1.12
C GLN A 48 25.08 -0.37 0.69
N ARG A 49 24.00 0.39 0.87
CA ARG A 49 23.90 1.82 0.56
C ARG A 49 23.86 2.70 1.81
N ASN A 50 24.24 2.14 2.96
CA ASN A 50 24.23 2.81 4.27
C ASN A 50 22.83 3.32 4.66
N ILE A 51 21.78 2.59 4.27
CA ILE A 51 20.41 2.90 4.67
C ILE A 51 20.04 2.05 5.89
N THR A 52 19.78 2.72 7.02
CA THR A 52 19.32 2.08 8.25
C THR A 52 17.87 1.65 8.08
N VAL A 53 17.61 0.38 8.35
CA VAL A 53 16.27 -0.21 8.32
C VAL A 53 16.11 -1.18 9.51
N PRO A 54 14.87 -1.51 9.92
CA PRO A 54 14.64 -2.54 10.93
C PRO A 54 15.37 -3.85 10.60
N PRO A 55 15.89 -4.58 11.60
CA PRO A 55 16.78 -5.73 11.37
C PRO A 55 16.07 -6.98 10.81
N VAL A 56 14.75 -6.94 10.62
CA VAL A 56 13.95 -8.06 10.13
C VAL A 56 13.70 -7.89 8.63
N ASP A 57 14.28 -8.76 7.80
CA ASP A 57 13.99 -8.76 6.37
C ASP A 57 12.58 -9.33 6.13
N THR A 58 11.68 -8.47 5.68
CA THR A 58 10.31 -8.81 5.28
C THR A 58 10.02 -8.31 3.87
N SER A 59 11.07 -8.12 3.06
CA SER A 59 10.97 -7.59 1.71
C SER A 59 10.03 -8.41 0.81
N ILE A 60 9.63 -7.84 -0.32
CA ILE A 60 8.74 -8.49 -1.29
C ILE A 60 9.20 -9.90 -1.68
N ASN A 61 10.50 -10.13 -1.77
CA ASN A 61 11.08 -11.44 -2.10
C ASN A 61 10.95 -12.43 -0.94
N VAL A 62 11.08 -11.97 0.30
CA VAL A 62 10.86 -12.78 1.49
C VAL A 62 9.38 -13.19 1.59
N GLN A 63 8.45 -12.24 1.39
CA GLN A 63 7.01 -12.55 1.37
C GLN A 63 6.64 -13.52 0.22
N LEU A 64 7.26 -13.38 -0.94
CA LEU A 64 7.14 -14.36 -2.04
C LEU A 64 7.67 -15.73 -1.66
N GLY A 65 8.78 -15.79 -0.91
CA GLY A 65 9.31 -17.02 -0.35
C GLY A 65 8.30 -17.72 0.55
N TRP A 66 7.67 -16.98 1.47
CA TRP A 66 6.60 -17.50 2.32
C TRP A 66 5.41 -18.02 1.51
N PHE A 67 4.96 -17.26 0.50
CA PHE A 67 3.90 -17.73 -0.40
C PHE A 67 4.29 -19.03 -1.12
N ASN A 68 5.52 -19.14 -1.63
CA ASN A 68 6.01 -20.32 -2.32
C ASN A 68 6.10 -21.55 -1.42
N GLN A 69 6.38 -21.37 -0.12
CA GLN A 69 6.33 -22.45 0.86
C GLN A 69 4.88 -22.81 1.20
N PHE A 70 4.03 -21.80 1.38
CA PHE A 70 2.64 -21.97 1.79
C PHE A 70 1.77 -22.64 0.72
N LYS A 71 2.00 -22.36 -0.57
CA LYS A 71 1.11 -22.83 -1.65
C LYS A 71 0.90 -24.34 -1.70
N THR A 72 1.85 -25.13 -1.20
CA THR A 72 1.73 -26.59 -1.14
C THR A 72 0.58 -27.05 -0.25
N SER A 73 0.15 -26.21 0.71
CA SER A 73 -1.04 -26.43 1.53
C SER A 73 -2.36 -26.15 0.82
N LEU A 74 -2.34 -25.37 -0.28
CA LEU A 74 -3.51 -25.05 -1.09
C LEU A 74 -3.67 -26.02 -2.28
N CYS A 75 -2.53 -26.44 -2.84
CA CYS A 75 -2.46 -27.22 -4.07
C CYS A 75 -1.12 -27.99 -4.12
N ASN A 76 -1.15 -29.23 -4.61
CA ASN A 76 0.01 -30.13 -4.55
C ASN A 76 0.62 -30.46 -5.92
N THR A 77 0.01 -30.00 -7.02
CA THR A 77 0.52 -30.19 -8.39
C THR A 77 0.48 -28.87 -9.15
N THR A 78 1.30 -28.75 -10.19
CA THR A 78 1.31 -27.54 -11.04
C THR A 78 -0.08 -27.19 -11.58
N ASP A 79 -0.85 -28.20 -11.99
CA ASP A 79 -2.18 -27.98 -12.58
C ASP A 79 -3.24 -27.66 -11.53
N SER A 80 -3.22 -28.31 -10.35
CA SER A 80 -4.11 -27.94 -9.25
C SER A 80 -3.82 -26.51 -8.76
N CYS A 81 -2.55 -26.11 -8.71
CA CYS A 81 -2.16 -24.75 -8.35
C CYS A 81 -2.62 -23.73 -9.37
N LYS A 82 -2.42 -23.98 -10.67
CA LYS A 82 -2.94 -23.12 -11.73
C LYS A 82 -4.48 -23.00 -11.66
N ALA A 83 -5.18 -24.11 -11.42
CA ALA A 83 -6.63 -24.12 -11.30
C ALA A 83 -7.12 -23.30 -10.09
N TYR A 84 -6.44 -23.43 -8.95
CA TYR A 84 -6.72 -22.67 -7.74
C TYR A 84 -6.44 -21.17 -7.97
N PHE A 85 -5.21 -20.81 -8.35
CA PHE A 85 -4.78 -19.41 -8.51
C PHE A 85 -5.50 -18.66 -9.62
N ARG A 86 -5.99 -19.35 -10.66
CA ARG A 86 -6.83 -18.74 -11.69
C ARG A 86 -8.14 -18.18 -11.12
N LYS A 87 -8.66 -18.81 -10.07
CA LYS A 87 -9.85 -18.38 -9.35
C LYS A 87 -9.51 -17.47 -8.18
N SER A 88 -8.25 -17.11 -7.96
CA SER A 88 -7.84 -16.25 -6.85
C SER A 88 -7.47 -14.84 -7.31
N LEU A 89 -7.70 -13.86 -6.45
CA LEU A 89 -7.27 -12.48 -6.49
C LEU A 89 -5.99 -12.34 -5.68
N PHE A 90 -4.96 -11.77 -6.31
CA PHE A 90 -3.69 -11.46 -5.69
C PHE A 90 -3.53 -9.95 -5.51
N ILE A 91 -3.41 -9.45 -4.28
CA ILE A 91 -3.05 -8.04 -4.04
C ILE A 91 -1.57 -7.96 -3.68
N LEU A 92 -0.75 -7.39 -4.57
CA LEU A 92 0.71 -7.29 -4.45
C LEU A 92 1.13 -5.87 -4.06
N GLY A 93 0.97 -5.53 -2.78
CA GLY A 93 1.37 -4.24 -2.23
C GLY A 93 0.50 -3.82 -1.04
N GLU A 94 0.71 -2.62 -0.50
CA GLU A 94 1.58 -1.54 -1.00
C GLU A 94 3.08 -1.78 -0.74
N PHE A 95 3.93 -1.56 -1.76
CA PHE A 95 5.41 -1.59 -1.64
C PHE A 95 6.01 -0.28 -2.17
N GLY A 96 7.19 0.10 -1.69
CA GLY A 96 7.90 1.32 -2.09
C GLY A 96 7.88 2.43 -1.04
N GLY A 97 6.75 2.66 -0.37
CA GLY A 97 6.62 3.72 0.63
C GLY A 97 7.64 3.61 1.77
N ASN A 98 7.85 2.40 2.29
CA ASN A 98 8.87 2.13 3.31
C ASN A 98 10.29 2.30 2.76
N ASP A 99 10.56 1.82 1.54
CA ASP A 99 11.87 2.00 0.88
C ASP A 99 12.25 3.48 0.84
N TYR A 100 11.34 4.35 0.41
CA TYR A 100 11.57 5.78 0.32
C TYR A 100 11.71 6.44 1.68
N THR A 101 10.85 6.07 2.64
CA THR A 101 10.87 6.62 3.99
C THR A 101 12.19 6.28 4.69
N PHE A 102 12.69 5.04 4.54
CA PHE A 102 13.98 4.67 5.12
C PHE A 102 15.16 5.41 4.49
N VAL A 103 15.13 5.61 3.17
CA VAL A 103 16.16 6.41 2.49
C VAL A 103 16.13 7.87 2.96
N LEU A 104 14.94 8.46 3.14
CA LEU A 104 14.77 9.81 3.70
C LEU A 104 15.24 9.91 5.15
N SER A 105 14.93 8.91 5.99
CA SER A 105 15.38 8.83 7.38
C SER A 105 16.90 8.68 7.51
N ALA A 106 17.58 8.18 6.47
CA ALA A 106 19.04 8.16 6.38
C ALA A 106 19.64 9.51 5.94
N GLY A 107 18.86 10.59 5.95
CA GLY A 107 19.30 11.95 5.61
C GLY A 107 19.49 12.22 4.13
N LYS A 108 18.98 11.34 3.25
CA LYS A 108 19.09 11.49 1.79
C LYS A 108 18.06 12.50 1.27
N SER A 109 18.45 13.25 0.24
CA SER A 109 17.56 14.18 -0.45
C SER A 109 16.46 13.46 -1.23
N VAL A 110 15.36 14.15 -1.54
CA VAL A 110 14.30 13.63 -2.43
C VAL A 110 14.85 13.23 -3.80
N ARG A 111 15.86 13.95 -4.31
CA ARG A 111 16.54 13.59 -5.57
C ARG A 111 17.23 12.24 -5.46
N GLU A 112 17.95 12.00 -4.37
CA GLU A 112 18.58 10.70 -4.11
C GLU A 112 17.52 9.60 -3.93
N VAL A 113 16.42 9.86 -3.22
CA VAL A 113 15.31 8.90 -3.07
C VAL A 113 14.71 8.51 -4.42
N ASN A 114 14.47 9.50 -5.29
CA ASN A 114 13.94 9.26 -6.64
C ASN A 114 14.85 8.34 -7.48
N SER A 115 16.16 8.28 -7.20
CA SER A 115 17.07 7.33 -7.86
C SER A 115 16.80 5.85 -7.50
N TYR A 116 16.09 5.57 -6.40
CA TYR A 116 15.70 4.21 -6.00
C TYR A 116 14.43 3.72 -6.69
N VAL A 117 13.60 4.64 -7.23
CA VAL A 117 12.32 4.29 -7.87
C VAL A 117 12.47 3.22 -8.95
N PRO A 118 13.43 3.29 -9.90
CA PRO A 118 13.62 2.24 -10.90
C PRO A 118 13.88 0.85 -10.30
N ALA A 119 14.66 0.77 -9.21
CA ALA A 119 14.96 -0.50 -8.53
C ALA A 119 13.73 -1.06 -7.81
N VAL A 120 12.98 -0.20 -7.11
CA VAL A 120 11.70 -0.56 -6.46
C VAL A 120 10.70 -1.08 -7.48
N ILE A 121 10.49 -0.36 -8.58
CA ILE A 121 9.56 -0.77 -9.65
C ILE A 121 10.01 -2.07 -10.31
N LYS A 122 11.32 -2.27 -10.51
CA LYS A 122 11.86 -3.53 -11.02
C LYS A 122 11.56 -4.70 -10.09
N ALA A 123 11.68 -4.52 -8.77
CA ALA A 123 11.37 -5.54 -7.79
C ALA A 123 9.87 -5.89 -7.78
N ILE A 124 8.98 -4.89 -7.75
CA ILE A 124 7.52 -5.08 -7.81
C ILE A 124 7.11 -5.79 -9.10
N LYS A 125 7.63 -5.33 -10.25
CA LYS A 125 7.38 -5.99 -11.54
C LYS A 125 7.87 -7.43 -11.55
N GLY A 126 9.09 -7.68 -11.07
CA GLY A 126 9.66 -9.03 -11.00
C GLY A 126 8.82 -9.98 -10.14
N ALA A 127 8.33 -9.49 -9.00
CA ALA A 127 7.43 -10.21 -8.13
C ALA A 127 6.10 -10.56 -8.83
N ALA A 128 5.48 -9.59 -9.50
CA ALA A 128 4.27 -9.81 -10.29
C ALA A 128 4.51 -10.82 -11.43
N GLU A 129 5.62 -10.70 -12.18
CA GLU A 129 5.96 -11.68 -13.23
C GLU A 129 6.16 -13.09 -12.67
N SER A 130 6.75 -13.22 -11.47
CA SER A 130 6.91 -14.52 -10.80
C SER A 130 5.55 -15.16 -10.49
N LEU A 131 4.60 -14.40 -9.95
CA LEU A 131 3.24 -14.87 -9.70
C LEU A 131 2.51 -15.27 -10.99
N LEU A 132 2.59 -14.44 -12.02
CA LEU A 132 1.96 -14.70 -13.32
C LEU A 132 2.51 -15.98 -13.97
N LYS A 133 3.83 -16.22 -13.90
CA LYS A 133 4.46 -17.48 -14.36
C LYS A 133 3.99 -18.72 -13.59
N GLN A 134 3.59 -18.54 -12.33
CA GLN A 134 3.05 -19.61 -11.49
C GLN A 134 1.55 -19.88 -11.72
N GLY A 135 0.90 -19.16 -12.64
CA GLY A 135 -0.49 -19.41 -13.02
C GLY A 135 -1.51 -18.47 -12.39
N VAL A 136 -1.07 -17.46 -11.64
CA VAL A 136 -1.95 -16.37 -11.16
C VAL A 136 -2.54 -15.63 -12.35
N GLN A 137 -3.85 -15.40 -12.34
CA GLN A 137 -4.54 -14.66 -13.41
C GLN A 137 -5.21 -13.37 -12.96
N ASN A 138 -5.51 -13.17 -11.68
CA ASN A 138 -6.09 -11.91 -11.20
C ASN A 138 -5.12 -11.29 -10.20
N ILE A 139 -4.54 -10.14 -10.56
CA ILE A 139 -3.55 -9.45 -9.73
C ILE A 139 -3.82 -7.94 -9.71
N VAL A 140 -3.76 -7.37 -8.51
CA VAL A 140 -3.90 -5.94 -8.23
C VAL A 140 -2.58 -5.45 -7.67
N ILE A 141 -2.04 -4.40 -8.28
CA ILE A 141 -0.75 -3.82 -7.92
C ILE A 141 -1.00 -2.35 -7.55
N PRO A 142 -1.13 -2.04 -6.25
CA PRO A 142 -1.39 -0.68 -5.80
C PRO A 142 -0.14 0.20 -5.87
N GLY A 143 -0.36 1.48 -6.21
CA GLY A 143 0.64 2.54 -6.13
C GLY A 143 0.89 3.02 -4.70
N ASN A 144 1.46 4.22 -4.56
CA ASN A 144 1.72 4.85 -3.27
C ASN A 144 0.83 6.07 -3.04
N LEU A 145 0.65 6.39 -1.75
CA LEU A 145 -0.01 7.59 -1.23
C LEU A 145 0.75 8.88 -1.62
N PRO A 146 0.11 10.06 -1.53
CA PRO A 146 0.80 11.34 -1.68
C PRO A 146 1.74 11.58 -0.49
N THR A 147 3.03 11.23 -0.67
CA THR A 147 4.04 11.21 0.39
C THR A 147 4.12 12.52 1.19
N GLY A 148 4.07 13.67 0.52
CA GLY A 148 4.13 14.98 1.16
C GLY A 148 2.87 15.38 1.93
N CYS A 149 1.79 14.61 1.81
CA CYS A 149 0.56 14.80 2.59
C CYS A 149 0.49 13.87 3.82
N ILE A 150 1.46 12.96 4.01
CA ILE A 150 1.43 12.03 5.15
C ILE A 150 1.85 12.81 6.41
N PRO A 151 1.08 12.79 7.52
CA PRO A 151 1.36 13.63 8.70
C PRO A 151 2.73 13.42 9.34
N ILE A 152 3.29 12.21 9.32
CA ILE A 152 4.68 11.98 9.74
C ILE A 152 5.67 12.78 8.89
N MET A 153 5.47 12.83 7.57
CA MET A 153 6.32 13.57 6.63
C MET A 153 6.18 15.07 6.84
N LEU A 154 4.95 15.55 7.04
CA LEU A 154 4.66 16.95 7.36
C LEU A 154 5.27 17.42 8.67
N THR A 155 5.46 16.50 9.63
CA THR A 155 6.07 16.80 10.94
C THR A 155 7.59 16.74 10.88
N LEU A 156 8.15 15.68 10.29
CA LEU A 156 9.61 15.48 10.19
C LEU A 156 10.30 16.49 9.27
N TYR A 157 9.61 16.88 8.19
CA TYR A 157 10.17 17.72 7.14
C TYR A 157 9.40 19.04 7.01
N ALA A 158 8.86 19.52 8.13
CA ALA A 158 8.20 20.81 8.18
C ALA A 158 9.14 21.92 7.68
N SER A 159 8.64 22.75 6.76
CA SER A 159 9.34 23.92 6.26
C SER A 159 8.76 25.19 6.87
N THR A 160 9.62 26.16 7.16
CA THR A 160 9.18 27.51 7.55
C THR A 160 8.72 28.33 6.35
N ASN A 161 9.07 27.91 5.13
CA ASN A 161 8.68 28.56 3.90
C ASN A 161 7.32 28.04 3.42
N LYS A 162 6.30 28.90 3.48
CA LYS A 162 4.94 28.56 3.03
C LYS A 162 4.87 28.16 1.55
N SER A 163 5.80 28.60 0.71
CA SER A 163 5.81 28.24 -0.71
C SER A 163 6.23 26.80 -0.99
N ASP A 164 6.74 26.07 0.01
CA ASP A 164 7.05 24.63 -0.13
C ASP A 164 5.80 23.75 -0.05
N TYR A 165 4.71 24.30 0.47
CA TYR A 165 3.41 23.64 0.59
C TYR A 165 2.52 23.95 -0.61
N ASP A 166 1.64 23.02 -0.97
CA ASP A 166 0.53 23.28 -1.89
C ASP A 166 -0.69 23.85 -1.15
N HIS A 167 -1.75 24.14 -1.91
CA HIS A 167 -3.01 24.67 -1.37
C HIS A 167 -3.74 23.70 -0.42
N LEU A 168 -3.37 22.42 -0.38
CA LEU A 168 -3.91 21.42 0.55
C LEU A 168 -3.07 21.30 1.83
N GLY A 169 -1.95 22.02 1.91
CA GLY A 169 -1.01 21.93 3.03
C GLY A 169 -0.04 20.76 2.92
N CYS A 170 0.10 20.15 1.73
CA CYS A 170 1.06 19.06 1.51
C CYS A 170 2.41 19.61 1.05
N LEU A 171 3.52 18.96 1.44
CA LEU A 171 4.86 19.29 0.97
C LEU A 171 5.03 18.88 -0.50
N LYS A 172 5.09 19.86 -1.41
CA LYS A 172 5.15 19.62 -2.87
C LYS A 172 6.34 18.77 -3.27
N HIS A 173 7.51 19.06 -2.69
CA HIS A 173 8.74 18.37 -3.04
C HIS A 173 8.69 16.87 -2.73
N TYR A 174 8.15 16.50 -1.56
CA TYR A 174 8.01 15.09 -1.16
C TYR A 174 6.93 14.36 -1.96
N ASN A 175 5.86 15.05 -2.36
CA ASN A 175 4.83 14.48 -3.24
C ASN A 175 5.39 14.01 -4.59
N THR A 176 6.54 14.54 -5.05
CA THR A 176 7.19 14.06 -6.29
C THR A 176 7.61 12.60 -6.24
N ILE A 177 7.90 12.06 -5.05
CA ILE A 177 8.29 10.65 -4.86
C ILE A 177 7.13 9.73 -5.22
N GLY A 178 5.97 9.94 -4.59
CA GLY A 178 4.75 9.18 -4.86
C GLY A 178 4.29 9.33 -6.31
N ILE A 179 4.34 10.56 -6.87
CA ILE A 179 3.99 10.81 -8.28
C ILE A 179 4.90 10.00 -9.22
N TYR A 180 6.23 10.09 -9.04
CA TYR A 180 7.18 9.42 -9.92
C TYR A 180 7.07 7.89 -9.81
N HIS A 181 6.94 7.36 -8.59
CA HIS A 181 6.65 5.94 -8.36
C HIS A 181 5.40 5.51 -9.12
N ASN A 182 4.29 6.23 -8.95
CA ASN A 182 2.99 5.85 -9.52
C ASN A 182 3.00 5.86 -11.05
N ILE A 183 3.64 6.84 -11.68
CA ILE A 183 3.83 6.88 -13.13
C ILE A 183 4.58 5.64 -13.59
N LYS A 184 5.72 5.32 -12.95
CA LYS A 184 6.56 4.18 -13.35
C LYS A 184 5.93 2.83 -13.04
N LEU A 185 5.16 2.73 -11.96
CA LEU A 185 4.40 1.53 -11.67
C LEU A 185 3.29 1.31 -12.69
N HIS A 186 2.54 2.36 -13.05
CA HIS A 186 1.49 2.28 -14.05
C HIS A 186 2.05 1.84 -15.42
N GLU A 187 3.19 2.41 -15.86
CA GLU A 187 3.91 1.95 -17.06
C GLU A 187 4.32 0.46 -16.97
N ALA A 188 4.83 0.03 -15.82
CA ALA A 188 5.24 -1.36 -15.61
C ALA A 188 4.05 -2.33 -15.64
N VAL A 189 2.94 -1.97 -14.99
CA VAL A 189 1.69 -2.73 -15.00
C VAL A 189 1.12 -2.83 -16.42
N PHE A 190 1.13 -1.73 -17.17
CA PHE A 190 0.70 -1.75 -18.57
C PHE A 190 1.53 -2.73 -19.42
N ARG A 191 2.85 -2.75 -19.25
CA ARG A 191 3.74 -3.72 -19.93
C ARG A 191 3.45 -5.16 -19.51
N LEU A 192 3.09 -5.41 -18.25
CA LEU A 192 2.67 -6.74 -17.79
C LEU A 192 1.37 -7.18 -18.47
N LYS A 193 0.39 -6.27 -18.62
CA LYS A 193 -0.88 -6.56 -19.32
C LYS A 193 -0.65 -7.00 -20.76
N ILE A 194 0.25 -6.31 -21.49
CA ILE A 194 0.63 -6.69 -22.86
C ILE A 194 1.28 -8.08 -22.88
N LYS A 195 2.20 -8.34 -21.95
CA LYS A 195 2.97 -9.60 -21.90
C LYS A 195 2.12 -10.80 -21.46
N TYR A 196 1.09 -10.56 -20.64
CA TYR A 196 0.22 -11.60 -20.08
C TYR A 196 -1.26 -11.29 -20.40
N PRO A 197 -1.67 -11.37 -21.68
CA PRO A 197 -3.00 -10.92 -22.11
C PRO A 197 -4.16 -11.76 -21.56
N LYS A 198 -3.88 -12.97 -21.06
CA LYS A 198 -4.87 -13.83 -20.38
C LYS A 198 -5.08 -13.48 -18.91
N ALA A 199 -4.20 -12.67 -18.32
CA ALA A 199 -4.31 -12.26 -16.92
C ALA A 199 -5.00 -10.90 -16.81
N LYS A 200 -5.87 -10.77 -15.81
CA LYS A 200 -6.42 -9.50 -15.33
C LYS A 200 -5.42 -8.87 -14.37
N ILE A 201 -4.73 -7.85 -14.85
CA ILE A 201 -3.74 -7.10 -14.08
C ILE A 201 -4.23 -5.67 -13.94
N SER A 202 -4.51 -5.25 -12.71
CA SER A 202 -5.01 -3.92 -12.39
C SER A 202 -3.97 -3.10 -11.65
N TYR A 203 -3.73 -1.88 -12.11
CA TYR A 203 -3.09 -0.85 -11.29
C TYR A 203 -4.14 -0.26 -10.36
N ALA A 204 -3.85 -0.14 -9.06
CA ALA A 204 -4.76 0.42 -8.07
C ALA A 204 -4.21 1.74 -7.52
N ASN A 205 -5.00 2.81 -7.65
CA ASN A 205 -4.59 4.17 -7.34
C ASN A 205 -4.93 4.53 -5.89
N TYR A 206 -3.90 4.78 -5.08
CA TYR A 206 -4.05 5.35 -3.75
C TYR A 206 -3.98 6.88 -3.74
N TYR A 207 -3.28 7.47 -4.70
CA TYR A 207 -2.92 8.88 -4.69
C TYR A 207 -4.14 9.77 -4.90
N GLU A 208 -4.87 9.53 -5.98
CA GLU A 208 -6.02 10.33 -6.37
C GLU A 208 -7.17 10.35 -5.35
N PRO A 209 -7.65 9.21 -4.80
CA PRO A 209 -8.69 9.26 -3.79
C PRO A 209 -8.28 10.05 -2.55
N VAL A 210 -7.03 9.93 -2.09
CA VAL A 210 -6.55 10.70 -0.94
C VAL A 210 -6.51 12.20 -1.23
N ILE A 211 -6.05 12.62 -2.41
CA ILE A 211 -6.12 14.03 -2.83
C ILE A 211 -7.58 14.52 -2.86
N ASN A 212 -8.52 13.68 -3.30
CA ASN A 212 -9.94 14.04 -3.30
C ASN A 212 -10.51 14.17 -1.89
N PHE A 213 -10.08 13.33 -0.95
CA PHE A 213 -10.45 13.43 0.46
C PHE A 213 -9.96 14.75 1.06
N LEU A 214 -8.71 15.14 0.77
CA LEU A 214 -8.14 16.39 1.26
C LEU A 214 -8.83 17.63 0.66
N LYS A 215 -9.20 17.57 -0.63
CA LYS A 215 -9.93 18.65 -1.31
C LYS A 215 -11.37 18.82 -0.82
N ASN A 216 -12.08 17.72 -0.60
CA ASN A 216 -13.52 17.72 -0.33
C ASN A 216 -13.90 16.78 0.84
N PRO A 217 -13.33 16.96 2.05
CA PRO A 217 -13.42 15.99 3.14
C PRO A 217 -14.87 15.70 3.54
N LYS A 218 -15.71 16.75 3.63
CA LYS A 218 -17.14 16.65 3.97
C LYS A 218 -17.93 15.77 3.00
N LYS A 219 -17.58 15.76 1.70
CA LYS A 219 -18.26 14.93 0.68
C LYS A 219 -18.12 13.43 0.99
N PHE A 220 -17.05 13.06 1.69
CA PHE A 220 -16.70 11.68 2.02
C PHE A 220 -17.01 11.34 3.50
N GLY A 221 -17.69 12.22 4.23
CA GLY A 221 -18.00 12.02 5.66
C GLY A 221 -16.86 12.38 6.60
N PHE A 222 -15.74 12.94 6.11
CA PHE A 222 -14.65 13.42 6.95
C PHE A 222 -14.96 14.82 7.45
N THR A 223 -15.59 14.92 8.61
CA THR A 223 -16.12 16.19 9.14
C THR A 223 -15.37 16.70 10.36
N ASN A 224 -14.56 15.87 11.02
CA ASN A 224 -13.92 16.24 12.27
C ASN A 224 -12.46 16.62 12.06
N GLY A 225 -12.13 17.86 12.40
CA GLY A 225 -10.77 18.40 12.32
C GLY A 225 -10.36 18.83 10.92
N ALA A 226 -9.12 19.33 10.82
CA ALA A 226 -8.50 19.65 9.54
C ALA A 226 -8.19 18.36 8.74
N PRO A 227 -8.20 18.37 7.40
CA PRO A 227 -8.02 17.15 6.58
C PRO A 227 -6.75 16.36 6.86
N LEU A 228 -5.66 17.04 7.25
CA LEU A 228 -4.36 16.45 7.55
C LEU A 228 -4.19 16.08 9.04
N ARG A 229 -5.19 16.35 9.89
CA ARG A 229 -5.15 16.00 11.32
C ARG A 229 -5.45 14.51 11.50
N ILE A 230 -4.74 13.87 12.43
CA ILE A 230 -4.88 12.43 12.70
C ILE A 230 -5.81 12.15 13.88
N CYS A 231 -6.47 11.00 13.85
CA CYS A 231 -7.40 10.58 14.89
C CYS A 231 -6.68 10.16 16.19
N CYS A 232 -5.60 9.38 16.10
CA CYS A 232 -4.87 8.82 17.23
C CYS A 232 -3.44 9.37 17.28
N GLY A 233 -3.15 10.21 18.27
CA GLY A 233 -1.81 10.76 18.42
C GLY A 233 -1.65 11.73 19.58
N GLY A 234 -0.39 12.01 19.94
CA GLY A 234 0.00 12.72 21.15
C GLY A 234 0.22 14.23 20.98
N GLY A 235 -0.57 14.92 20.15
CA GLY A 235 -0.50 16.38 19.98
C GLY A 235 0.37 16.86 18.82
N GLY A 236 0.79 18.13 18.83
CA GLY A 236 1.48 18.77 17.69
C GLY A 236 0.53 19.26 16.58
N PRO A 237 1.07 19.91 15.51
CA PRO A 237 0.26 20.60 14.51
C PRO A 237 -0.78 19.71 13.81
N TYR A 238 -0.44 18.44 13.56
CA TYR A 238 -1.31 17.47 12.89
C TYR A 238 -1.91 16.44 13.86
N ASN A 239 -1.81 16.68 15.17
CA ASN A 239 -2.00 15.66 16.21
C ASN A 239 -1.01 14.49 16.14
N TYR A 240 0.10 14.65 15.41
CA TYR A 240 1.18 13.68 15.32
C TYR A 240 2.41 14.13 16.10
N ASN A 241 2.96 13.24 16.92
CA ASN A 241 4.18 13.45 17.69
C ASN A 241 5.03 12.18 17.69
N LEU A 242 6.31 12.30 17.31
CA LEU A 242 7.25 11.17 17.19
C LEU A 242 7.55 10.46 18.52
N THR A 243 7.44 11.18 19.64
CA THR A 243 7.69 10.63 20.97
C THR A 243 6.40 10.20 21.69
N ALA A 244 5.25 10.39 21.05
CA ALA A 244 3.92 10.07 21.56
C ALA A 244 3.03 9.56 20.41
N THR A 245 3.42 8.43 19.83
CA THR A 245 2.73 7.79 18.71
C THR A 245 1.51 6.98 19.17
N CYS A 246 0.57 6.70 18.26
CA CYS A 246 -0.63 5.94 18.59
C CYS A 246 -0.31 4.61 19.29
N GLY A 247 -1.01 4.33 20.40
CA GLY A 247 -0.79 3.14 21.23
C GLY A 247 0.26 3.30 22.34
N GLN A 248 0.98 4.42 22.40
CA GLN A 248 1.86 4.72 23.54
C GLN A 248 1.08 5.25 24.76
N PRO A 249 1.61 5.08 25.99
CA PRO A 249 0.98 5.64 27.20
C PRO A 249 0.71 7.14 27.08
N GLY A 250 -0.49 7.57 27.47
CA GLY A 250 -0.91 8.98 27.41
C GLY A 250 -1.39 9.46 26.03
N VAL A 251 -1.35 8.59 25.01
CA VAL A 251 -1.89 8.88 23.67
C VAL A 251 -3.32 8.36 23.57
N SER A 252 -4.22 9.20 23.06
CA SER A 252 -5.62 8.85 22.88
C SER A 252 -6.04 8.91 21.42
N ALA A 253 -7.05 8.09 21.09
CA ALA A 253 -7.74 8.15 19.81
C ALA A 253 -8.95 9.08 19.90
N CYS A 254 -9.31 9.69 18.78
CA CYS A 254 -10.55 10.44 18.63
C CYS A 254 -11.77 9.55 18.87
N SER A 255 -12.89 10.15 19.29
CA SER A 255 -14.12 9.42 19.62
C SER A 255 -14.82 8.78 18.42
N ASN A 256 -14.67 9.35 17.22
CA ASN A 256 -15.28 8.82 15.99
C ASN A 256 -14.27 8.76 14.83
N PRO A 257 -13.53 7.66 14.67
CA PRO A 257 -12.53 7.51 13.62
C PRO A 257 -13.09 7.57 12.19
N SER A 258 -14.38 7.30 12.00
CA SER A 258 -15.03 7.34 10.67
C SER A 258 -15.07 8.75 10.07
N THR A 259 -14.86 9.78 10.89
CA THR A 259 -14.89 11.19 10.49
C THR A 259 -13.51 11.78 10.20
N TYR A 260 -12.45 10.96 10.23
CA TYR A 260 -11.06 11.34 9.97
C TYR A 260 -10.52 10.61 8.74
N ILE A 261 -9.60 11.24 8.01
CA ILE A 261 -8.91 10.62 6.86
C ILE A 261 -7.77 9.71 7.33
N ASN A 262 -6.96 10.20 8.28
CA ASN A 262 -5.75 9.54 8.75
C ASN A 262 -5.88 9.06 10.20
N TRP A 263 -5.40 7.85 10.47
CA TRP A 263 -5.50 7.21 11.78
C TRP A 263 -4.38 7.66 12.72
N ASP A 264 -3.11 7.40 12.39
CA ASP A 264 -1.96 7.46 13.32
C ASP A 264 -0.77 8.30 12.84
N GLY A 265 -0.93 9.00 11.71
CA GLY A 265 0.11 9.78 11.05
C GLY A 265 0.86 9.06 9.95
N ILE A 266 0.55 7.78 9.71
CA ILE A 266 1.11 6.97 8.62
C ILE A 266 -0.05 6.34 7.83
N HIS A 267 -0.99 5.71 8.52
CA HIS A 267 -2.08 4.92 7.95
C HIS A 267 -3.38 5.70 7.84
N LEU A 268 -4.21 5.35 6.86
CA LEU A 268 -5.55 5.91 6.74
C LEU A 268 -6.52 5.25 7.73
N THR A 269 -7.66 5.88 8.00
CA THR A 269 -8.72 5.27 8.79
C THR A 269 -9.43 4.16 7.99
N GLU A 270 -10.13 3.27 8.69
CA GLU A 270 -10.97 2.26 8.05
C GLU A 270 -11.99 2.87 7.08
N ALA A 271 -12.59 4.02 7.44
CA ALA A 271 -13.55 4.71 6.57
C ALA A 271 -12.92 5.18 5.26
N ALA A 272 -11.70 5.73 5.32
CA ALA A 272 -10.95 6.10 4.12
C ALA A 272 -10.57 4.88 3.27
N TYR A 273 -10.06 3.81 3.88
CA TYR A 273 -9.75 2.58 3.15
C TYR A 273 -10.99 1.94 2.53
N ARG A 274 -12.16 1.99 3.19
CA ARG A 274 -13.42 1.47 2.66
C ARG A 274 -13.84 2.18 1.37
N ILE A 275 -13.71 3.50 1.32
CA ILE A 275 -14.01 4.29 0.12
C ILE A 275 -13.01 3.99 -1.00
N ILE A 276 -11.72 3.88 -0.68
CA ILE A 276 -10.68 3.52 -1.65
C ILE A 276 -10.92 2.12 -2.22
N ALA A 277 -11.16 1.14 -1.36
CA ALA A 277 -11.42 -0.25 -1.75
C ALA A 277 -12.65 -0.33 -2.65
N LYS A 278 -13.74 0.37 -2.32
CA LYS A 278 -14.91 0.48 -3.20
C LYS A 278 -14.54 1.04 -4.57
N GLY A 279 -13.74 2.10 -4.61
CA GLY A 279 -13.28 2.70 -5.86
C GLY A 279 -12.32 1.81 -6.66
N TRP A 280 -11.62 0.86 -6.03
CA TRP A 280 -10.85 -0.15 -6.74
C TRP A 280 -11.72 -1.28 -7.29
N LEU A 281 -12.70 -1.71 -6.51
CA LEU A 281 -13.65 -2.76 -6.88
C LEU A 281 -14.53 -2.32 -8.05
N ASP A 282 -15.24 -1.21 -7.86
CA ASP A 282 -16.28 -0.70 -8.76
C ASP A 282 -15.74 0.34 -9.77
N GLY A 283 -14.58 0.93 -9.49
CA GLY A 283 -14.06 2.11 -10.20
C GLY A 283 -14.35 3.41 -9.43
N PRO A 284 -13.65 4.53 -9.75
CA PRO A 284 -12.73 4.71 -10.86
C PRO A 284 -11.24 4.54 -10.49
N TYR A 285 -10.92 4.10 -9.28
CA TYR A 285 -9.55 4.14 -8.75
C TYR A 285 -8.71 2.89 -9.03
N ALA A 286 -9.15 2.01 -9.94
CA ALA A 286 -8.32 0.93 -10.46
C ALA A 286 -8.48 0.77 -11.98
N TYR A 287 -7.40 0.34 -12.63
CA TYR A 287 -7.25 0.39 -14.09
C TYR A 287 -6.81 -0.99 -14.66
N PRO A 288 -7.76 -1.86 -15.04
CA PRO A 288 -9.22 -1.66 -14.92
C PRO A 288 -9.73 -1.93 -13.49
N PRO A 289 -10.99 -1.59 -13.17
CA PRO A 289 -11.60 -1.94 -11.88
C PRO A 289 -11.53 -3.45 -11.61
N ILE A 290 -11.36 -3.87 -10.36
CA ILE A 290 -11.14 -5.27 -9.99
C ILE A 290 -12.31 -6.15 -10.45
N LEU A 291 -13.53 -5.64 -10.33
CA LEU A 291 -14.75 -6.38 -10.67
C LEU A 291 -15.13 -6.28 -12.16
N SER A 292 -14.38 -5.49 -12.94
CA SER A 292 -14.61 -5.42 -14.37
C SER A 292 -14.36 -6.79 -15.03
N GLY A 293 -15.39 -7.31 -15.70
CA GLY A 293 -15.35 -8.61 -16.37
C GLY A 293 -15.40 -9.82 -15.44
N CYS A 294 -15.80 -9.66 -14.16
CA CYS A 294 -16.26 -10.78 -13.32
C CYS A 294 -17.72 -11.13 -13.72
N ASN A 295 -17.91 -11.60 -14.95
CA ASN A 295 -19.15 -12.20 -15.44
C ASN A 295 -18.96 -13.71 -15.53
#